data_AF-A0A7V8NVL9-F1
#
_entry.id   AF-A0A7V8NVL9-F1
#
_cell.length_a   1.000
_cell.length_b   1.000
_cell.length_c   1.000
_cell.angle_alpha   90.00
_cell.angle_beta   90.00
_cell.angle_gamma   90.00
#
_symmetry.space_group_name_H-M   'P 1'
#
loop_
_entity.id
_entity.type
_entity.pdbx_description
1 polymer ?
#
loop_
_entity_poly.entity_id
_entity_poly.type
_entity_poly.pdbx_seq_one_letter_code
_entity_poly.pdbx_strand_id
1 'polypeptide(L)'
;MQNRVNTVQPKDNNGALFHNIRKAKETHPDYTGEAMIGGVEYRISGWARESKGGVKYLSLAFTRKDQVGQFRRADKAPVTRQPGEDDEKLPF
;
A
#
# COMPACT_ATOMS: atom_id res chain seq x y z
N MET A 1 32.80 22.53 26.66
CA MET A 1 31.37 22.16 26.68
C MET A 1 31.02 21.46 25.37
N GLN A 2 30.85 20.14 25.36
CA GLN A 2 30.44 19.40 24.14
C GLN A 2 28.91 19.38 24.03
N ASN A 3 28.38 20.02 22.98
CA ASN A 3 26.99 19.89 22.56
C ASN A 3 26.72 18.44 22.12
N ARG A 4 25.94 17.70 22.91
CA ARG A 4 25.38 16.42 22.47
C ARG A 4 24.17 16.72 21.60
N VAL A 5 24.34 16.63 20.29
CA VAL A 5 23.22 16.48 19.36
C VAL A 5 22.64 15.08 19.60
N ASN A 6 21.50 15.01 20.30
CA ASN A 6 20.70 13.78 20.32
C ASN A 6 20.03 13.66 18.95
N THR A 7 20.78 13.14 17.98
CA THR A 7 20.20 12.68 16.72
C THR A 7 19.24 11.55 17.06
N VAL A 8 17.94 11.82 16.99
CA VAL A 8 16.90 10.79 17.03
C VAL A 8 17.09 9.97 15.78
N GLN A 9 17.95 8.95 15.87
CA GLN A 9 18.07 7.94 14.83
C GLN A 9 16.72 7.23 14.79
N PRO A 10 15.96 7.31 13.68
CA PRO A 10 14.75 6.53 13.56
C PRO A 10 15.18 5.07 13.72
N LYS A 11 14.74 4.44 14.81
CA LYS A 11 15.13 3.07 15.12
C LYS A 11 14.60 2.17 14.01
N ASP A 12 15.51 1.64 13.21
CA ASP A 12 15.19 0.60 12.24
C ASP A 12 14.45 -0.55 12.93
N ASN A 13 13.50 -1.13 12.22
CA ASN A 13 12.57 -2.17 12.67
C ASN A 13 11.47 -1.70 13.64
N ASN A 14 11.21 -0.41 13.70
CA ASN A 14 10.07 0.14 14.43
C ASN A 14 9.00 0.71 13.49
N GLY A 15 7.76 0.68 13.96
CA GLY A 15 6.63 1.29 13.28
C GLY A 15 5.47 1.54 14.22
N ALA A 16 4.42 2.16 13.68
CA ALA A 16 3.20 2.45 14.40
C ALA A 16 2.01 1.91 13.61
N LEU A 17 1.10 1.21 14.30
CA LEU A 17 -0.21 0.80 13.80
C LEU A 17 -1.27 1.62 14.52
N PHE A 18 -2.18 2.18 13.75
CA PHE A 18 -3.32 2.94 14.25
C PHE A 18 -4.60 2.18 13.95
N HIS A 19 -5.53 2.21 14.90
CA HIS A 19 -6.85 1.63 14.69
C HIS A 19 -7.60 2.43 13.63
N ASN A 20 -8.09 1.73 12.61
CA ASN A 20 -8.83 2.35 11.53
C ASN A 20 -10.28 2.62 11.96
N ILE A 21 -10.49 3.79 12.56
CA ILE A 21 -11.78 4.27 13.08
C ILE A 21 -12.87 4.42 12.00
N ARG A 22 -12.50 4.38 10.70
CA ARG A 22 -13.42 4.50 9.55
C ARG A 22 -13.70 3.15 8.87
N LYS A 23 -13.69 2.06 9.63
CA LYS A 23 -14.15 0.74 9.18
C LYS A 23 -15.62 0.80 8.72
N ALA A 24 -15.84 0.81 7.41
CA ALA A 24 -17.17 0.75 6.80
C ALA A 24 -17.53 -0.63 6.22
N LYS A 25 -16.54 -1.51 5.99
CA LYS A 25 -16.72 -2.85 5.40
C LYS A 25 -15.72 -3.84 6.00
N GLU A 26 -16.13 -5.11 6.06
CA GLU A 26 -15.35 -6.25 6.57
C GLU A 26 -14.02 -6.46 5.81
N THR A 27 -13.98 -6.10 4.52
CA THR A 27 -12.77 -6.22 3.69
C THR A 27 -11.67 -5.21 4.05
N HIS A 28 -11.99 -4.14 4.79
CA HIS A 28 -10.99 -3.14 5.17
C HIS A 28 -10.13 -3.63 6.34
N PRO A 29 -8.84 -3.26 6.39
CA PRO A 29 -7.98 -3.54 7.54
C PRO A 29 -8.46 -2.80 8.80
N ASP A 30 -8.45 -3.51 9.94
CA ASP A 30 -8.75 -3.00 11.30
C ASP A 30 -7.69 -2.03 11.79
N TYR A 31 -6.45 -2.24 11.35
CA TYR A 31 -5.33 -1.43 11.73
C TYR A 31 -4.53 -1.08 10.48
N THR A 32 -4.07 0.16 10.40
CA THR A 32 -3.19 0.60 9.33
C THR A 32 -2.05 1.39 9.92
N GLY A 33 -0.87 1.24 9.35
CA GLY A 33 0.33 1.80 9.92
C GLY A 33 1.47 1.92 8.94
N GLU A 34 2.58 2.40 9.45
CA GLU A 34 3.84 2.54 8.73
C GLU A 34 4.97 2.09 9.63
N ALA A 35 5.95 1.38 9.06
CA ALA A 35 7.12 0.90 9.76
C ALA A 35 8.35 1.02 8.89
N MET A 36 9.47 1.35 9.51
CA MET A 36 10.76 1.30 8.87
C MET A 36 11.41 -0.04 9.22
N ILE A 37 11.64 -0.91 8.25
CA ILE A 37 12.23 -2.23 8.45
C ILE A 37 13.49 -2.31 7.58
N GLY A 38 14.66 -2.44 8.21
CA GLY A 38 15.96 -2.47 7.53
C GLY A 38 16.18 -1.28 6.57
N GLY A 39 15.93 -0.05 7.03
CA GLY A 39 16.08 1.17 6.21
C GLY A 39 15.04 1.36 5.09
N VAL A 40 14.06 0.45 4.96
CA VAL A 40 12.99 0.57 3.95
C VAL A 40 11.68 0.88 4.64
N GLU A 41 10.93 1.82 4.07
CA GLU A 41 9.62 2.20 4.56
C GLU A 41 8.55 1.22 4.05
N TYR A 42 7.81 0.62 4.98
CA TYR A 42 6.72 -0.29 4.72
C TYR A 42 5.42 0.28 5.25
N ARG A 43 4.36 0.15 4.47
CA ARG A 43 3.00 0.31 4.94
C ARG A 43 2.50 -1.02 5.49
N ILE A 44 1.90 -0.99 6.68
CA ILE A 44 1.33 -2.16 7.34
C ILE A 44 -0.19 -2.08 7.29
N SER A 45 -0.84 -3.18 6.90
CA SER A 45 -2.29 -3.38 7.04
C SER A 45 -2.53 -4.57 7.97
N GLY A 46 -3.40 -4.41 8.96
CA GLY A 46 -3.71 -5.40 9.97
C GLY A 46 -5.19 -5.76 10.02
N TRP A 47 -5.52 -7.05 10.09
CA TRP A 47 -6.89 -7.56 10.29
C TRP A 47 -6.97 -8.37 11.57
N ALA A 48 -7.93 -8.06 12.43
CA ALA A 48 -8.19 -8.85 13.63
C ALA A 48 -8.92 -10.14 13.24
N ARG A 49 -8.31 -11.29 13.52
CA ARG A 49 -8.86 -12.61 13.19
C ARG A 49 -8.80 -13.53 14.39
N GLU A 50 -9.55 -14.61 14.33
CA GLU A 50 -9.55 -15.65 15.36
C GLU A 50 -9.07 -16.97 14.74
N SER A 51 -8.19 -17.66 15.45
CA SER A 51 -7.67 -18.97 15.04
C SER A 51 -8.68 -20.06 15.36
N LYS A 52 -8.56 -21.24 14.73
CA LYS A 52 -9.41 -22.40 15.04
C LYS A 52 -9.38 -22.82 16.51
N GLY A 53 -8.33 -22.45 17.25
CA GLY A 53 -8.21 -22.67 18.70
C GLY A 53 -8.78 -21.54 19.57
N GLY A 54 -9.56 -20.61 19.02
CA GLY A 54 -10.14 -19.48 19.77
C GLY A 54 -9.15 -18.36 20.13
N VAL A 55 -7.91 -18.43 19.63
CA VAL A 55 -6.89 -17.41 19.89
C VAL A 55 -7.02 -16.28 18.88
N LYS A 56 -7.24 -15.06 19.37
CA LYS A 56 -7.26 -13.85 18.54
C LYS A 56 -5.85 -13.51 18.09
N TYR A 57 -5.68 -13.33 16.78
CA TYR A 57 -4.41 -12.92 16.18
C TYR A 57 -4.64 -11.76 15.21
N LEU A 58 -3.59 -10.97 15.00
CA LEU A 58 -3.61 -9.90 14.02
C LEU A 58 -2.89 -10.38 12.76
N SER A 59 -3.63 -10.55 11.68
CA SER A 59 -3.04 -10.84 10.37
C SER A 59 -2.43 -9.54 9.83
N LEU A 60 -1.13 -9.53 9.56
CA LEU A 60 -0.40 -8.36 9.08
C LEU A 60 0.06 -8.56 7.63
N ALA A 61 -0.14 -7.55 6.79
CA ALA A 61 0.43 -7.47 5.45
C ALA A 61 1.35 -6.24 5.35
N PHE A 62 2.54 -6.44 4.79
CA PHE A 62 3.56 -5.40 4.61
C PHE A 62 3.66 -5.05 3.12
N THR A 63 3.57 -3.78 2.80
CA THR A 63 3.73 -3.26 1.43
C THR A 63 4.88 -2.27 1.41
N ARG A 64 5.94 -2.54 0.64
CA ARG A 64 7.04 -1.57 0.47
C ARG A 64 6.49 -0.27 -0.14
N LYS A 65 6.74 0.86 0.51
CA LYS A 65 6.35 2.18 -0.02
C LYS A 65 7.16 2.59 -1.25
N ASP A 66 8.34 2.01 -1.43
CA ASP A 66 9.16 2.21 -2.64
C ASP A 66 8.48 1.70 -3.92
N GLN A 67 7.66 0.65 -3.83
CA GLN A 67 7.03 0.02 -5.01
C GLN A 67 5.61 0.48 -5.33
N VAL A 68 4.94 1.26 -4.46
CA VAL A 68 3.55 1.70 -4.72
C VAL A 68 3.44 2.72 -5.86
N GLY A 69 4.57 3.18 -6.42
CA GLY A 69 4.63 3.96 -7.66
C GLY A 69 4.60 3.13 -8.96
N GLN A 70 4.92 1.83 -8.92
CA GLN A 70 5.05 1.01 -10.15
C GLN A 70 3.79 0.20 -10.48
N PHE A 71 2.97 -0.20 -9.51
CA PHE A 71 1.78 -1.03 -9.75
C PHE A 71 0.48 -0.26 -10.06
N ARG A 72 0.55 1.05 -10.33
CA ARG A 72 -0.61 1.84 -10.77
C ARG A 72 -0.54 2.34 -12.21
N ARG A 73 0.42 1.85 -13.00
CA ARG A 73 0.59 2.25 -14.41
C ARG A 73 0.55 1.09 -15.41
N ALA A 74 -0.05 -0.05 -15.07
CA ALA A 74 -0.11 -1.21 -15.97
C ALA A 74 -1.50 -1.57 -16.50
N ASP A 75 -2.56 -0.79 -16.22
CA ASP A 75 -3.92 -1.12 -16.70
C ASP A 75 -4.72 0.09 -17.19
N LYS A 76 -4.09 1.05 -17.87
CA LYS A 76 -4.78 1.92 -18.83
C LYS A 76 -3.82 2.28 -19.95
N ALA A 77 -3.60 1.34 -20.88
CA ALA A 77 -3.18 1.71 -22.21
C ALA A 77 -4.22 2.70 -22.78
N PRO A 78 -3.85 3.92 -23.21
CA PRO A 78 -4.74 4.71 -24.03
C PRO A 78 -4.90 3.97 -25.36
N VAL A 79 -6.08 3.40 -25.61
CA VAL A 79 -6.42 2.95 -26.96
C VAL A 79 -6.51 4.22 -27.82
N THR A 80 -5.39 4.58 -28.42
CA THR A 80 -5.37 5.58 -29.49
C THR A 80 -6.00 4.89 -30.68
N ARG A 81 -7.31 5.02 -30.84
CA ARG A 81 -7.94 4.76 -32.14
C ARG A 81 -7.41 5.86 -33.05
N GLN A 82 -6.47 5.50 -33.93
CA GLN A 82 -5.97 6.41 -34.95
C GLN A 82 -7.17 6.84 -35.81
N PRO A 83 -7.44 8.15 -35.98
CA PRO A 83 -8.46 8.61 -36.90
C PRO A 83 -7.86 8.61 -38.31
N GLY A 84 -8.27 7.64 -39.13
CA GLY A 84 -8.02 7.66 -40.57
C GLY A 84 -7.35 6.38 -41.07
N GLU A 85 -8.15 5.35 -41.35
CA GLU A 85 -7.89 4.35 -42.39
C GLU A 85 -9.09 3.40 -42.44
N ASP A 86 -10.20 3.88 -43.00
CA ASP A 86 -11.15 3.01 -43.68
C ASP A 86 -11.66 3.82 -44.87
N ASP A 87 -10.79 3.81 -45.88
CA ASP A 87 -11.01 4.16 -47.27
C ASP A 87 -12.45 3.93 -47.73
N GLU A 88 -12.96 4.96 -48.38
CA GLU A 88 -13.81 4.90 -49.56
C GLU A 88 -14.01 3.48 -50.15
N LYS A 89 -15.16 2.86 -49.84
CA LYS A 89 -15.87 2.06 -50.85
C LYS A 89 -17.38 1.97 -50.59
N LEU A 90 -18.10 2.56 -51.54
CA LEU A 90 -19.55 2.66 -51.74
C LEU A 90 -20.30 1.32 -51.61
N PRO A 91 -21.61 1.39 -51.30
CA PRO A 91 -22.57 0.89 -52.27
C PRO A 91 -23.62 1.94 -52.70
N PHE A 92 -24.03 1.77 -53.95
CA PHE A 92 -24.98 2.50 -54.82
C PHE A 92 -26.26 3.03 -54.17
#